data_AF-Q06264-F1
#
_entry.id   AF-Q06264-F1
#
_cell.length_a   1.000
_cell.length_b   1.000
_cell.length_c   1.000
_cell.angle_alpha   90.00
_cell.angle_beta   90.00
_cell.angle_gamma   90.00
#
_symmetry.space_group_name_H-M   'P 1'
#
loop_
_entity.id
_entity.type
_entity.pdbx_description
1 polymer ?
#
loop_
_entity_poly.entity_id
_entity_poly.type
_entity_poly.pdbx_seq_one_letter_code
_entity_poly.pdbx_strand_id
1 'polypeptide(L)' 'ELVHRDLAARNCVIDDTLQVKITDNALSRDLFPMDYHCLGDNENRPVRWMALESLVNNEFSSASDVW' A
#
# COMPACT_ATOMS: atom_id res chain seq x y z
N GLU A 1 17.45 0.02 -1.96
CA GLU A 1 16.26 -0.73 -2.41
C GLU A 1 15.06 0.19 -2.31
N LEU A 2 14.13 0.16 -3.27
CA LEU A 2 12.91 0.97 -3.26
C LEU A 2 11.75 0.04 -2.92
N VAL A 3 11.04 0.34 -1.83
CA VAL A 3 9.89 -0.44 -1.32
C VAL A 3 8.67 0.46 -1.33
N HIS A 4 7.57 0.01 -1.91
CA HIS A 4 6.33 0.76 -2.10
C HIS A 4 5.51 0.86 -0.80
N ARG A 5 5.43 -0.21 -0.01
CA ARG A 5 4.73 -0.29 1.30
C ARG A 5 3.20 -0.13 1.25
N ASP A 6 2.62 0.03 0.07
CA ASP A 6 1.19 0.25 -0.15
C ASP A 6 0.81 -0.19 -1.57
N LEU A 7 1.33 -1.34 -2.03
CA LEU A 7 0.98 -1.84 -3.35
C LEU A 7 -0.45 -2.38 -3.32
N ALA A 8 -1.34 -1.75 -4.10
CA ALA A 8 -2.74 -2.12 -4.22
C ALA A 8 -3.31 -1.60 -5.54
N ALA A 9 -4.42 -2.16 -6.01
CA ALA A 9 -5.07 -1.72 -7.25
C ALA A 9 -5.43 -0.22 -7.25
N ARG A 10 -5.75 0.36 -6.08
CA ARG A 10 -6.01 1.80 -5.93
C ARG A 10 -4.81 2.70 -6.22
N ASN A 11 -3.59 2.17 -6.12
CA ASN A 11 -2.33 2.86 -6.44
C ASN A 11 -1.82 2.50 -7.86
N CYS A 12 -2.68 1.88 -8.68
CA CYS A 12 -2.39 1.59 -10.08
C CYS A 12 -3.29 2.42 -10.99
N VAL A 13 -2.71 2.98 -12.06
CA VAL A 13 -3.44 3.67 -13.12
C VAL A 13 -3.30 2.93 -14.44
N ILE A 14 -4.28 3.07 -15.31
CA ILE A 14 -4.32 2.46 -16.64
C ILE A 14 -4.37 3.58 -17.67
N ASP A 15 -3.52 3.51 -18.70
CA ASP A 15 -3.59 4.43 -19.84
C ASP A 15 -4.52 3.94 -20.97
N ASP A 16 -4.67 4.75 -22.01
CA ASP A 16 -5.53 4.48 -23.17
C ASP A 16 -5.11 3.23 -23.96
N THR A 17 -3.87 2.77 -23.78
CA THR A 17 -3.35 1.53 -24.36
C THR A 17 -3.44 0.32 -23.44
N LEU A 18 -4.20 0.44 -22.34
CA LEU A 18 -4.36 -0.59 -21.31
C LEU A 18 -3.05 -0.96 -20.59
N GLN A 19 -2.06 -0.05 -20.55
CA GLN A 19 -0.84 -0.26 -19.77
C GLN A 19 -1.06 0.14 -18.31
N VAL A 20 -0.68 -0.75 -17.39
CA VAL A 20 -0.74 -0.50 -15.94
C VAL A 20 0.53 0.21 -15.49
N LYS A 21 0.39 1.29 -14.73
CA LYS A 21 1.50 2.03 -14.10
C LYS A 21 1.25 2.13 -12.60
N ILE A 22 2.29 1.86 -11.83
CA ILE A 22 2.26 1.99 -10.37
C ILE A 22 2.52 3.47 -10.02
N THR A 23 1.77 3.98 -9.05
CA THR A 23 1.84 5.37 -8.56
C THR A 23 2.12 5.40 -7.06
N ASP A 24 2.49 6.55 -6.51
CA ASP A 24 2.61 6.69 -5.06
C ASP A 24 1.23 6.61 -4.35
N ASN A 25 1.25 6.64 -3.02
CA ASN A 25 0.05 6.53 -2.20
C ASN A 25 -0.50 7.88 -1.68
N ALA A 26 -0.05 9.02 -2.22
CA ALA A 26 -0.34 10.33 -1.65
C ALA A 26 -1.84 10.65 -1.61
N LEU A 27 -2.59 10.20 -2.61
CA LEU A 27 -4.04 10.49 -2.73
C LEU A 27 -4.94 9.34 -2.24
N SER A 28 -4.39 8.13 -2.13
CA SER A 28 -5.21 6.93 -1.90
C SER A 28 -5.87 6.88 -0.52
N ARG A 29 -5.25 7.50 0.48
CA ARG A 29 -5.82 7.60 1.84
C ARG A 29 -7.11 8.43 1.86
N ASP A 30 -7.18 9.48 1.06
CA ASP A 30 -8.34 10.38 1.01
C ASP A 30 -9.47 9.80 0.14
N LEU A 31 -9.11 9.13 -0.97
CA LEU A 31 -10.07 8.53 -1.90
C LEU A 31 -10.63 7.19 -1.41
N PHE A 32 -9.83 6.40 -0.69
CA PHE A 32 -10.18 5.06 -0.23
C PHE A 32 -10.01 4.91 1.30
N PRO A 33 -10.65 5.73 2.13
CA PRO A 33 -10.41 5.75 3.58
C PRO A 33 -10.73 4.42 4.27
N MET A 34 -11.67 3.64 3.72
CA MET A 34 -12.06 2.33 4.26
C MET A 34 -10.99 1.25 4.11
N ASP A 35 -10.00 1.45 3.24
CA ASP A 35 -8.89 0.52 3.06
C ASP A 35 -7.78 0.71 4.10
N TYR A 36 -7.82 1.82 4.87
CA TYR A 36 -6.80 2.17 5.85
C TYR A 36 -7.34 2.04 7.27
N HIS A 37 -6.57 1.40 8.15
CA HIS A 37 -6.94 1.17 9.54
C HIS A 37 -5.82 1.65 10.48
N CYS A 38 -6.21 2.23 11.62
CA CYS A 38 -5.30 2.60 12.69
C CYS A 38 -5.20 1.46 13.71
N LEU A 39 -3.98 1.03 14.01
CA LEU A 39 -3.70 -0.07 14.95
C LEU A 39 -3.42 0.42 16.38
N GLY A 40 -3.87 1.63 16.73
CA GLY A 40 -3.70 2.21 18.07
C GLY A 40 -2.46 3.08 18.25
N ASP A 41 -1.76 3.41 17.17
CA ASP A 41 -0.54 4.23 17.14
C ASP A 41 -0.67 5.50 16.30
N ASN A 42 -1.91 5.92 16.03
CA ASN A 42 -2.26 7.08 15.21
C ASN A 42 -1.72 7.05 13.77
N GLU A 43 -1.29 5.88 13.27
CA GLU A 43 -0.91 5.71 11.88
C GLU A 43 -1.96 4.89 11.12
N ASN A 44 -2.48 5.46 10.03
CA ASN A 44 -3.40 4.77 9.12
C ASN A 44 -2.62 3.93 8.11
N ARG A 45 -2.82 2.61 8.14
CA ARG A 45 -2.10 1.64 7.31
C ARG A 45 -3.03 0.77 6.48
N PRO A 46 -2.60 0.33 5.28
CA PRO A 46 -3.39 -0.56 4.42
C PRO A 46 -3.33 -2.01 4.93
N VAL A 47 -3.83 -2.28 6.14
CA VAL A 47 -3.64 -3.54 6.90
C VAL A 47 -3.97 -4.79 6.07
N ARG A 48 -4.94 -4.71 5.15
CA ARG A 48 -5.36 -5.83 4.28
C ARG A 48 -4.35 -6.20 3.19
N TRP A 49 -3.34 -5.36 2.93
CA TRP A 49 -2.28 -5.53 1.93
C TRP A 49 -0.88 -5.65 2.54
N MET A 50 -0.77 -5.68 3.87
CA MET A 50 0.52 -5.76 4.54
C MET A 50 0.93 -7.21 4.78
N ALA A 51 2.21 -7.50 4.56
CA ALA A 51 2.83 -8.75 4.99
C ALA A 51 2.84 -8.88 6.52
N LEU A 52 2.97 -10.12 7.02
CA LEU A 52 2.91 -10.39 8.44
C LEU A 52 4.06 -9.72 9.22
N GLU A 53 5.28 -9.73 8.67
CA GLU A 53 6.43 -9.03 9.24
C GLU A 53 6.23 -7.51 9.28
N SER A 54 5.52 -6.94 8.30
CA SER A 54 5.17 -5.53 8.28
C SER A 54 4.12 -5.20 9.35
N LEU A 55 3.18 -6.10 9.60
CA LEU A 55 2.15 -5.94 10.63
C LEU A 55 2.70 -6.08 12.06
N VAL A 56 3.61 -7.04 12.28
CA VAL A 56 4.08 -7.39 13.64
C VAL A 56 5.34 -6.60 14.02
N ASN A 57 6.28 -6.43 13.10
CA ASN A 57 7.60 -5.85 13.38
C ASN A 57 7.81 -4.48 12.73
N ASN A 58 6.85 -3.98 11.94
CA ASN A 58 7.01 -2.76 11.12
C ASN A 58 8.19 -2.87 10.13
N GLU A 59 8.47 -4.08 9.65
CA GLU A 59 9.55 -4.39 8.71
C GLU A 59 9.03 -4.35 7.27
N PHE A 60 9.77 -3.64 6.39
CA PHE A 60 9.42 -3.49 4.97
C PHE A 60 10.61 -3.87 4.09
N SER A 61 10.36 -4.68 3.08
CA SER A 61 11.34 -5.16 2.10
C SER A 61 10.68 -5.38 0.73
N SER A 62 11.45 -5.69 -0.31
CA SER A 62 10.83 -6.16 -1.57
C SER A 62 9.95 -7.40 -1.36
N ALA A 63 10.26 -8.26 -0.38
CA ALA A 63 9.44 -9.44 -0.09
C ALA A 63 8.06 -9.06 0.48
N SER A 64 7.98 -7.99 1.28
CA SER A 64 6.69 -7.51 1.79
C SER A 64 5.86 -6.80 0.72
N ASP A 65 6.47 -6.27 -0.35
CA ASP A 65 5.75 -5.75 -1.52
C ASP A 65 5.23 -6.86 -2.45
N VAL A 66 5.79 -8.07 -2.36
CA VAL A 66 5.36 -9.25 -3.14
C VAL A 66 4.14 -9.95 -2.53
N TRP A 67 3.91 -9.76 -1.22
CA TRP A 67 2.80 -10.33 -0.46
C TRP A 67 1.43 -9.88 -1.00
#